data_AF-C9SW13-F1
#
_entry.id   AF-C9SW13-F1
#
_cell.length_a   1.000
_cell.length_b   1.000
_cell.length_c   1.000
_cell.angle_alpha   90.00
_cell.angle_beta   90.00
_cell.angle_gamma   90.00
#
_symmetry.space_group_name_H-M   'P 1'
#
loop_
_entity.id
_entity.type
_entity.pdbx_description
1 polymer ?
#
loop_
_entity_poly.entity_id
_entity_poly.type
_entity_poly.pdbx_seq_one_letter_code
_entity_poly.pdbx_strand_id
1 'polypeptide(L)'
;MRTSITLSAALAALLQTAAAVTGAAEGFAKGVTGGGSATTVYPTTNAELVKAARVVIKGQGGMPHHGAVPKNIIVQNIPHHLVLNSSVRRGADDAIPSTAPDSSGSTTSRRRSIGRQHIVLGNAANGRVTISNNEIDGQTSWSATCDNHHYWGLSLTGANDLVTLKGNYIHHTSGRAPKVGANTLLHAVNNYFYDNTGHAFEGDNTAMIVAEGNVFQNVKAALDSSFAGKFFASPDTNTNKACAAALGHNCQLNAYGSSGSLKGTNTAILAKFSGKNVASAGLATTANNAVTNAGFGKI
;
A
#
# COMPACT_ATOMS: atom_id res chain seq x y z
N MET A 1 19.31 -60.67 -31.11
CA MET A 1 19.16 -59.98 -29.80
C MET A 1 18.78 -58.53 -30.06
N ARG A 2 17.55 -58.13 -29.73
CA ARG A 2 17.12 -56.72 -29.72
C ARG A 2 16.71 -56.41 -28.28
N THR A 3 17.62 -55.82 -27.52
CA THR A 3 17.37 -55.33 -26.16
C THR A 3 16.67 -53.98 -26.26
N SER A 4 15.39 -53.94 -25.88
CA SER A 4 14.63 -52.70 -25.74
C SER A 4 14.82 -52.17 -24.32
N ILE A 5 15.44 -51.00 -24.18
CA ILE A 5 15.58 -50.28 -22.90
C ILE A 5 14.37 -49.35 -22.78
N THR A 6 13.49 -49.62 -21.84
CA THR A 6 12.38 -48.72 -21.48
C THR A 6 12.89 -47.65 -20.51
N LEU A 7 13.04 -46.42 -21.00
CA LEU A 7 13.35 -45.26 -20.18
C LEU A 7 12.06 -44.80 -19.47
N SER A 8 11.94 -45.05 -18.18
CA SER A 8 10.84 -44.52 -17.37
C SER A 8 11.15 -43.06 -16.98
N ALA A 9 10.42 -42.11 -17.54
CA ALA A 9 10.49 -40.72 -17.13
C ALA A 9 9.78 -40.54 -15.78
N ALA A 10 10.55 -40.38 -14.70
CA ALA A 10 10.00 -39.98 -13.40
C ALA A 10 9.64 -38.48 -13.46
N LEU A 11 8.34 -38.19 -13.51
CA LEU A 11 7.81 -36.82 -13.43
C LEU A 11 7.94 -36.34 -11.97
N ALA A 12 8.93 -35.50 -11.69
CA ALA A 12 9.05 -34.83 -10.41
C ALA A 12 7.87 -33.85 -10.24
N ALA A 13 6.89 -34.22 -9.42
CA ALA A 13 5.85 -33.30 -9.00
C ALA A 13 6.49 -32.21 -8.12
N LEU A 14 6.60 -30.99 -8.65
CA LEU A 14 6.90 -29.82 -7.81
C LEU A 14 5.76 -29.66 -6.80
N LEU A 15 6.03 -29.94 -5.53
CA LEU A 15 5.17 -29.56 -4.43
C LEU A 15 5.10 -28.03 -4.40
N GLN A 16 4.02 -27.46 -4.94
CA GLN A 16 3.66 -26.06 -4.71
C GLN A 16 3.21 -25.94 -3.25
N THR A 17 4.12 -25.50 -2.38
CA THR A 17 3.79 -25.18 -0.99
C THR A 17 2.70 -24.11 -0.96
N ALA A 18 1.63 -24.34 -0.19
CA ALA A 18 0.60 -23.34 0.05
C ALA A 18 1.22 -22.07 0.62
N ALA A 19 1.09 -20.95 -0.08
CA ALA A 19 1.35 -19.64 0.49
C ALA A 19 0.19 -19.32 1.45
N ALA A 20 0.33 -19.70 2.72
CA ALA A 20 -0.54 -19.21 3.79
C ALA A 20 -0.22 -17.73 4.06
N VAL A 21 -1.16 -17.00 4.68
CA VAL A 21 -0.89 -15.64 5.15
C VAL A 21 0.23 -15.68 6.19
N THR A 22 1.28 -14.90 5.97
CA THR A 22 2.40 -14.76 6.91
C THR A 22 2.20 -13.52 7.77
N GLY A 23 2.31 -13.67 9.09
CA GLY A 23 2.17 -12.57 10.06
C GLY A 23 0.73 -12.12 10.29
N ALA A 24 0.56 -10.91 10.82
CA ALA A 24 -0.74 -10.31 11.11
C ALA A 24 -0.71 -8.80 10.83
N ALA A 25 -1.85 -8.23 10.44
CA ALA A 25 -1.95 -6.79 10.20
C ALA A 25 -1.74 -5.97 11.48
N GLU A 26 -0.95 -4.92 11.39
CA GLU A 26 -0.83 -3.88 12.41
C GLU A 26 -1.79 -2.71 12.15
N GLY A 27 -1.95 -1.83 13.15
CA GLY A 27 -2.73 -0.61 13.01
C GLY A 27 -4.23 -0.88 12.86
N PHE A 28 -4.92 -0.04 12.09
CA PHE A 28 -6.38 -0.02 12.09
C PHE A 28 -7.02 -1.34 11.66
N ALA A 29 -6.43 -2.06 10.70
CA ALA A 29 -6.94 -3.36 10.24
C ALA A 29 -6.49 -4.55 11.11
N LYS A 30 -5.89 -4.32 12.28
CA LYS A 30 -5.56 -5.40 13.23
C LYS A 30 -6.78 -6.26 13.53
N GLY A 31 -6.59 -7.58 13.45
CA GLY A 31 -7.64 -8.60 13.62
C GLY A 31 -8.28 -9.08 12.32
N VAL A 32 -7.82 -8.61 11.15
CA VAL A 32 -8.20 -9.20 9.86
C VAL A 32 -7.71 -10.65 9.77
N THR A 33 -8.58 -11.55 9.32
CA THR A 33 -8.29 -12.99 9.16
C THR A 33 -8.32 -13.44 7.71
N GLY A 34 -8.85 -12.63 6.79
CA GLY A 34 -8.97 -13.02 5.38
C GLY A 34 -9.84 -14.26 5.21
N GLY A 35 -9.33 -15.24 4.48
CA GLY A 35 -9.96 -16.56 4.34
C GLY A 35 -9.93 -17.44 5.60
N GLY A 36 -9.22 -17.02 6.66
CA GLY A 36 -9.10 -17.77 7.90
C GLY A 36 -8.53 -19.17 7.67
N SER A 37 -9.23 -20.18 8.19
CA SER A 37 -8.89 -21.60 8.02
C SER A 37 -9.55 -22.25 6.80
N ALA A 38 -10.05 -21.48 5.84
CA ALA A 38 -10.62 -22.03 4.61
C ALA A 38 -9.56 -22.76 3.78
N THR A 39 -9.97 -23.83 3.10
CA THR A 39 -9.08 -24.62 2.23
C THR A 39 -8.45 -23.77 1.15
N THR A 40 -7.12 -23.85 1.02
CA THR A 40 -6.37 -23.17 -0.04
C THR A 40 -6.82 -23.66 -1.41
N VAL A 41 -7.00 -22.71 -2.34
CA VAL A 41 -7.30 -22.98 -3.75
C VAL A 41 -6.15 -22.48 -4.63
N TYR A 42 -5.88 -23.20 -5.71
CA TYR A 42 -4.81 -22.87 -6.67
C TYR A 42 -5.41 -22.68 -8.07
N PRO A 43 -5.87 -21.46 -8.40
CA PRO A 43 -6.39 -21.16 -9.72
C PRO A 43 -5.32 -21.38 -10.81
N THR A 44 -5.69 -22.11 -11.85
CA THR A 44 -4.89 -22.32 -13.06
C THR A 44 -5.36 -21.44 -14.23
N THR A 45 -6.55 -20.85 -14.12
CA THR A 45 -7.12 -19.95 -15.11
C THR A 45 -7.58 -18.62 -14.50
N ASN A 46 -7.67 -17.58 -15.33
CA ASN A 46 -8.22 -16.28 -14.91
C ASN A 46 -9.67 -16.42 -14.41
N ALA A 47 -10.45 -17.33 -14.99
CA ALA A 47 -11.83 -17.58 -14.57
C ALA A 47 -11.88 -18.21 -13.17
N GLU A 48 -10.99 -19.16 -12.88
CA GLU A 48 -10.84 -19.74 -11.54
C GLU A 48 -10.37 -18.70 -10.52
N LEU A 49 -9.46 -17.80 -10.91
CA LEU A 49 -8.97 -16.72 -10.04
C LEU A 49 -10.12 -15.77 -9.67
N VAL A 50 -10.91 -15.33 -10.66
CA VAL A 50 -12.09 -14.49 -10.42
C VAL A 50 -13.10 -15.19 -9.52
N LYS A 51 -13.33 -16.50 -9.72
CA LYS A 51 -14.24 -17.29 -8.88
C LYS A 51 -13.72 -17.39 -7.44
N ALA A 52 -12.44 -17.73 -7.26
CA ALA A 52 -11.80 -17.84 -5.95
C ALA A 52 -11.80 -16.50 -5.20
N ALA A 53 -11.43 -15.41 -5.88
CA ALA A 53 -11.46 -14.07 -5.32
C ALA A 53 -12.87 -13.67 -4.88
N ARG A 54 -13.91 -13.97 -5.69
CA ARG A 54 -15.32 -13.75 -5.29
C ARG A 54 -15.73 -14.54 -4.05
N VAL A 55 -15.19 -15.75 -3.84
CA VAL A 55 -15.46 -16.56 -2.64
C VAL A 55 -14.78 -15.95 -1.42
N VAL A 56 -13.53 -15.50 -1.54
CA VAL A 56 -12.79 -14.82 -0.46
C VAL A 56 -13.45 -13.48 -0.09
N ILE A 57 -13.86 -12.70 -1.10
CA ILE A 57 -14.62 -11.44 -0.96
C ILE A 57 -16.00 -11.67 -0.28
N LYS A 58 -16.56 -12.88 -0.39
CA LYS A 58 -17.82 -13.30 0.26
C LYS A 58 -17.62 -14.04 1.60
N GLY A 59 -16.40 -14.07 2.16
CA GLY A 59 -16.04 -14.96 3.27
C GLY A 59 -16.89 -14.89 4.55
N GLN A 60 -17.21 -16.08 5.07
CA GLN A 60 -17.74 -16.46 6.40
C GLN A 60 -18.86 -15.61 7.03
N GLY A 61 -19.92 -15.41 6.26
CA GLY A 61 -21.23 -15.02 6.77
C GLY A 61 -22.19 -15.08 5.60
N GLY A 62 -23.04 -16.10 5.54
CA GLY A 62 -23.99 -16.24 4.45
C GLY A 62 -24.88 -15.00 4.35
N MET A 63 -24.84 -14.32 3.19
CA MET A 63 -26.01 -13.78 2.49
C MET A 63 -25.59 -13.29 1.08
N PRO A 64 -26.40 -13.51 0.03
CA PRO A 64 -26.11 -13.06 -1.32
C PRO A 64 -26.76 -11.70 -1.58
N HIS A 65 -26.01 -10.59 -1.53
CA HIS A 65 -26.55 -9.32 -2.05
C HIS A 65 -25.53 -8.53 -2.87
N HIS A 66 -25.91 -8.27 -4.12
CA HIS A 66 -25.45 -7.13 -4.91
C HIS A 66 -25.71 -5.84 -4.11
N GLY A 67 -24.74 -5.42 -3.29
CA GLY A 67 -24.87 -4.28 -2.38
C GLY A 67 -24.01 -4.36 -1.12
N ALA A 68 -23.49 -5.53 -0.74
CA ALA A 68 -22.56 -5.65 0.38
C ALA A 68 -21.14 -5.21 -0.03
N VAL A 69 -20.56 -4.26 0.71
CA VAL A 69 -19.13 -3.91 0.58
C VAL A 69 -18.31 -5.06 1.18
N PRO A 70 -17.39 -5.66 0.42
CA PRO A 70 -16.54 -6.73 0.94
C PRO A 70 -15.72 -6.24 2.14
N LYS A 71 -15.60 -7.07 3.17
CA LYS A 71 -14.80 -6.80 4.37
C LYS A 71 -13.98 -8.02 4.74
N ASN A 72 -12.95 -7.82 5.58
CA ASN A 72 -12.05 -8.89 6.04
C ASN A 72 -11.24 -9.54 4.90
N ILE A 73 -10.49 -8.72 4.15
CA ILE A 73 -9.68 -9.17 3.01
C ILE A 73 -8.20 -8.97 3.32
N ILE A 74 -7.38 -9.97 2.99
CA ILE A 74 -5.92 -9.89 3.00
C ILE A 74 -5.44 -10.16 1.57
N VAL A 75 -4.56 -9.29 1.09
CA VAL A 75 -3.82 -9.46 -0.17
C VAL A 75 -2.35 -9.33 0.18
N GLN A 76 -1.58 -10.41 0.01
CA GLN A 76 -0.19 -10.46 0.43
C GLN A 76 0.65 -11.15 -0.64
N ASN A 77 1.87 -10.63 -0.83
CA ASN A 77 2.90 -11.23 -1.68
C ASN A 77 2.40 -11.56 -3.09
N ILE A 78 1.72 -10.59 -3.72
CA ILE A 78 1.42 -10.63 -5.14
C ILE A 78 2.26 -9.58 -5.87
N PRO A 79 2.68 -9.85 -7.11
CA PRO A 79 3.54 -8.95 -7.87
C PRO A 79 2.80 -7.72 -8.43
N HIS A 80 1.50 -7.57 -8.16
CA HIS A 80 0.66 -6.49 -8.68
C HIS A 80 0.11 -5.61 -7.55
N HIS A 81 0.05 -4.30 -7.78
CA HIS A 81 -0.52 -3.34 -6.85
C HIS A 81 -2.06 -3.49 -6.79
N LEU A 82 -2.62 -3.24 -5.61
CA LEU A 82 -4.01 -3.52 -5.28
C LEU A 82 -4.92 -2.29 -5.48
N VAL A 83 -6.01 -2.47 -6.24
CA VAL A 83 -7.09 -1.49 -6.35
C VAL A 83 -8.28 -1.95 -5.49
N LEU A 84 -8.62 -1.19 -4.45
CA LEU A 84 -9.80 -1.42 -3.60
C LEU A 84 -10.85 -0.34 -3.85
N ASN A 85 -11.68 -0.51 -4.88
CA ASN A 85 -12.79 0.41 -5.13
C ASN A 85 -14.07 -0.09 -4.45
N SER A 86 -14.42 0.50 -3.30
CA SER A 86 -15.78 0.39 -2.77
C SER A 86 -16.71 1.34 -3.55
N SER A 87 -17.30 0.80 -4.62
CA SER A 87 -18.52 1.31 -5.27
C SER A 87 -18.57 2.79 -5.71
N VAL A 88 -18.03 3.15 -6.89
CA VAL A 88 -18.66 4.11 -7.85
C VAL A 88 -18.25 3.82 -9.32
N ARG A 89 -19.25 3.87 -10.21
CA ARG A 89 -19.26 3.65 -11.68
C ARG A 89 -18.50 4.67 -12.56
N ARG A 90 -17.33 5.19 -12.18
CA ARG A 90 -16.51 6.02 -13.10
C ARG A 90 -15.02 5.74 -12.97
N GLY A 91 -14.44 5.22 -14.06
CA GLY A 91 -13.00 5.10 -14.29
C GLY A 91 -12.43 3.70 -14.04
N ALA A 92 -12.84 2.74 -14.87
CA ALA A 92 -12.31 1.37 -14.92
C ALA A 92 -10.88 1.28 -15.51
N ASP A 93 -10.01 2.24 -15.19
CA ASP A 93 -8.63 2.33 -15.68
C ASP A 93 -7.57 2.26 -14.57
N ASP A 94 -7.96 1.86 -13.35
CA ASP A 94 -7.02 1.62 -12.26
C ASP A 94 -6.49 0.18 -12.29
N ALA A 95 -5.16 0.05 -12.35
CA ALA A 95 -4.33 -1.15 -12.40
C ALA A 95 -4.76 -2.27 -13.38
N ILE A 96 -4.59 -2.03 -14.69
CA ILE A 96 -4.34 -3.10 -15.67
C ILE A 96 -2.94 -2.86 -16.27
N PRO A 97 -1.94 -3.72 -16.01
CA PRO A 97 -0.68 -3.70 -16.76
C PRO A 97 -0.95 -4.10 -18.20
N SER A 98 -0.53 -3.31 -19.18
CA SER A 98 -0.42 -3.80 -20.55
C SER A 98 0.80 -4.72 -20.64
N THR A 99 0.57 -6.03 -20.70
CA THR A 99 1.60 -6.96 -21.18
C THR A 99 1.53 -6.99 -22.70
N ALA A 100 2.16 -6.03 -23.38
CA ALA A 100 2.46 -6.21 -24.79
C ALA A 100 3.66 -7.19 -24.90
N PRO A 101 3.59 -8.27 -25.69
CA PRO A 101 4.76 -9.06 -26.02
C PRO A 101 5.59 -8.25 -27.03
N ASP A 102 6.76 -7.73 -26.63
CA ASP A 102 7.71 -7.18 -27.59
C ASP A 102 8.63 -8.31 -28.09
N SER A 103 8.41 -8.69 -29.34
CA SER A 103 9.30 -9.54 -30.11
C SER A 103 10.40 -8.68 -30.74
N SER A 104 11.40 -8.28 -29.98
CA SER A 104 12.75 -7.98 -30.51
C SER A 104 13.73 -7.75 -29.36
N GLY A 105 14.90 -8.38 -29.46
CA GLY A 105 15.89 -8.41 -28.39
C GLY A 105 16.33 -7.02 -27.91
N SER A 106 15.91 -6.66 -26.71
CA SER A 106 16.57 -5.68 -25.87
C SER A 106 16.45 -6.14 -24.41
N THR A 107 17.56 -6.06 -23.70
CA THR A 107 17.79 -6.63 -22.38
C THR A 107 16.83 -6.07 -21.33
N THR A 108 16.18 -6.97 -20.57
CA THR A 108 15.58 -6.72 -19.23
C THR A 108 14.88 -5.37 -19.04
N SER A 109 13.67 -5.21 -19.59
CA SER A 109 12.73 -4.17 -19.17
C SER A 109 11.34 -4.79 -18.92
N ARG A 110 11.22 -5.68 -17.95
CA ARG A 110 9.90 -6.09 -17.42
C ARG A 110 9.38 -4.99 -16.48
N ARG A 111 9.10 -3.80 -17.03
CA ARG A 111 8.61 -2.64 -16.26
C ARG A 111 7.11 -2.75 -16.05
N ARG A 112 6.69 -2.74 -14.78
CA ARG A 112 5.29 -2.87 -14.33
C ARG A 112 4.58 -1.51 -14.47
N SER A 113 4.28 -1.08 -15.69
CA SER A 113 3.67 0.24 -15.91
C SER A 113 2.16 0.22 -15.62
N ILE A 114 1.71 1.02 -14.65
CA ILE A 114 0.29 1.29 -14.35
C ILE A 114 -0.06 2.65 -14.95
N GLY A 115 -1.19 2.77 -15.67
CA GLY A 115 -1.57 4.03 -16.32
C GLY A 115 -2.06 5.14 -15.38
N ARG A 116 -2.70 4.77 -14.25
CA ARG A 116 -3.22 5.70 -13.23
C ARG A 116 -2.84 5.24 -11.82
N GLN A 117 -3.78 5.17 -10.88
CA GLN A 117 -3.42 5.00 -9.47
C GLN A 117 -2.84 3.61 -9.19
N HIS A 118 -1.77 3.52 -8.39
CA HIS A 118 -1.30 2.21 -7.88
C HIS A 118 -2.26 1.68 -6.81
N ILE A 119 -2.73 2.56 -5.91
CA ILE A 119 -3.71 2.24 -4.88
C ILE A 119 -4.78 3.33 -4.84
N VAL A 120 -6.04 2.92 -4.90
CA VAL A 120 -7.19 3.81 -4.70
C VAL A 120 -8.05 3.26 -3.58
N LEU A 121 -8.32 4.12 -2.61
CA LEU A 121 -9.48 4.00 -1.73
C LEU A 121 -10.54 4.96 -2.27
N GLY A 122 -11.55 4.38 -2.91
CA GLY A 122 -12.61 5.11 -3.62
C GLY A 122 -13.46 5.97 -2.68
N ASN A 123 -14.44 6.68 -3.24
CA ASN A 123 -15.20 7.72 -2.51
C ASN A 123 -16.13 7.19 -1.41
N ALA A 124 -16.49 5.90 -1.40
CA ALA A 124 -17.27 5.34 -0.30
C ALA A 124 -16.39 5.06 0.93
N ALA A 125 -17.00 4.69 2.05
CA ALA A 125 -16.25 4.32 3.25
C ALA A 125 -15.60 2.93 3.08
N ASN A 126 -14.28 2.88 3.17
CA ASN A 126 -13.47 1.66 3.13
C ASN A 126 -13.18 1.13 4.55
N GLY A 127 -13.47 1.92 5.58
CA GLY A 127 -13.37 1.51 6.98
C GLY A 127 -11.93 1.41 7.45
N ARG A 128 -11.52 0.25 7.98
CA ARG A 128 -10.18 0.03 8.56
C ARG A 128 -9.27 -0.62 7.54
N VAL A 129 -8.22 0.07 7.12
CA VAL A 129 -7.28 -0.36 6.08
C VAL A 129 -5.85 -0.29 6.62
N THR A 130 -5.06 -1.33 6.35
CA THR A 130 -3.61 -1.31 6.57
C THR A 130 -2.92 -1.62 5.24
N ILE A 131 -2.10 -0.68 4.78
CA ILE A 131 -1.21 -0.80 3.62
C ILE A 131 0.21 -0.91 4.19
N SER A 132 0.76 -2.12 4.21
CA SER A 132 2.06 -2.35 4.84
C SER A 132 3.02 -3.21 4.02
N ASN A 133 4.31 -2.87 4.12
CA ASN A 133 5.41 -3.60 3.47
C ASN A 133 5.24 -3.76 1.95
N ASN A 134 4.62 -2.76 1.30
CA ASN A 134 4.50 -2.72 -0.15
C ASN A 134 5.64 -1.93 -0.75
N GLU A 135 6.13 -2.40 -1.88
CA GLU A 135 6.90 -1.57 -2.81
C GLU A 135 5.92 -0.91 -3.77
N ILE A 136 6.04 0.39 -3.94
CA ILE A 136 5.23 1.23 -4.84
C ILE A 136 6.24 1.89 -5.78
N ASP A 137 6.51 1.18 -6.86
CA ASP A 137 7.51 1.52 -7.87
C ASP A 137 6.90 2.39 -8.97
N GLY A 138 7.18 3.69 -8.94
CA GLY A 138 6.73 4.65 -9.93
C GLY A 138 7.64 4.78 -11.16
N GLN A 139 8.67 3.94 -11.32
CA GLN A 139 9.54 4.03 -12.48
C GLN A 139 8.78 3.67 -13.77
N THR A 140 8.65 4.63 -14.69
CA THR A 140 7.86 4.45 -15.91
C THR A 140 8.51 5.15 -17.10
N SER A 141 8.30 4.66 -18.33
CA SER A 141 8.66 5.39 -19.57
C SER A 141 7.65 6.47 -19.95
N TRP A 142 6.45 6.45 -19.35
CA TRP A 142 5.37 7.39 -19.63
C TRP A 142 4.85 7.96 -18.32
N SER A 143 5.13 9.24 -18.11
CA SER A 143 4.78 9.96 -16.88
C SER A 143 4.05 11.25 -17.21
N ALA A 144 3.11 11.65 -16.36
CA ALA A 144 2.41 12.93 -16.49
C ALA A 144 3.36 14.14 -16.37
N THR A 145 4.55 13.92 -15.79
CA THR A 145 5.60 14.91 -15.57
C THR A 145 6.76 14.79 -16.57
N CYS A 146 6.68 13.87 -17.54
CA CYS A 146 7.68 13.69 -18.60
C CYS A 146 9.12 13.45 -18.11
N ASP A 147 9.29 12.84 -16.93
CA ASP A 147 10.58 12.68 -16.22
C ASP A 147 10.78 11.26 -15.66
N ASN A 148 10.02 10.31 -16.16
CA ASN A 148 10.01 8.90 -15.75
C ASN A 148 9.51 8.62 -14.32
N HIS A 149 8.85 9.59 -13.68
CA HIS A 149 8.29 9.45 -12.34
C HIS A 149 6.75 9.40 -12.38
N HIS A 150 6.17 8.41 -11.71
CA HIS A 150 4.72 8.22 -11.73
C HIS A 150 3.99 9.20 -10.79
N TYR A 151 3.04 9.95 -11.33
CA TYR A 151 2.29 10.95 -10.54
C TYR A 151 1.14 10.33 -9.72
N TRP A 152 0.65 9.16 -10.12
CA TRP A 152 -0.58 8.58 -9.57
C TRP A 152 -0.24 7.43 -8.60
N GLY A 153 0.40 7.74 -7.47
CA GLY A 153 0.77 6.75 -6.46
C GLY A 153 -0.45 6.17 -5.71
N LEU A 154 -0.87 6.88 -4.65
CA LEU A 154 -1.93 6.48 -3.74
C LEU A 154 -2.97 7.59 -3.62
N SER A 155 -4.25 7.26 -3.85
CA SER A 155 -5.38 8.15 -3.61
C SER A 155 -6.23 7.62 -2.46
N LEU A 156 -6.10 8.24 -1.28
CA LEU A 156 -6.76 7.84 -0.04
C LEU A 156 -7.89 8.84 0.28
N THR A 157 -9.03 8.65 -0.39
CA THR A 157 -10.11 9.65 -0.43
C THR A 157 -11.48 9.06 -0.07
N GLY A 158 -11.51 8.08 0.84
CA GLY A 158 -12.76 7.49 1.30
C GLY A 158 -13.53 8.35 2.29
N ALA A 159 -14.84 8.15 2.33
CA ALA A 159 -15.76 8.96 3.11
C ALA A 159 -15.70 8.73 4.63
N ASN A 160 -15.06 7.65 5.10
CA ASN A 160 -14.87 7.40 6.54
C ASN A 160 -13.79 6.33 6.75
N ASP A 161 -12.55 6.69 6.45
CA ASP A 161 -11.45 5.74 6.38
C ASP A 161 -10.48 5.93 7.55
N LEU A 162 -9.99 4.80 8.06
CA LEU A 162 -8.92 4.69 9.03
C LEU A 162 -7.80 3.92 8.35
N VAL A 163 -6.77 4.63 7.87
CA VAL A 163 -5.69 4.05 7.06
C VAL A 163 -4.38 4.05 7.83
N THR A 164 -3.80 2.87 8.00
CA THR A 164 -2.41 2.69 8.44
C THR A 164 -1.55 2.46 7.21
N LEU A 165 -0.57 3.33 6.98
CA LEU A 165 0.44 3.19 5.94
C LEU A 165 1.78 2.94 6.63
N LYS A 166 2.25 1.68 6.65
CA LYS A 166 3.42 1.26 7.43
C LYS A 166 4.49 0.53 6.64
N GLY A 167 5.76 0.93 6.77
CA GLY A 167 6.87 0.11 6.25
C GLY A 167 6.91 0.00 4.73
N ASN A 168 6.23 0.88 4.00
CA ASN A 168 6.20 0.82 2.54
C ASN A 168 7.44 1.49 1.94
N TYR A 169 7.90 1.00 0.80
CA TYR A 169 8.92 1.63 -0.03
C TYR A 169 8.23 2.32 -1.21
N ILE A 170 8.20 3.65 -1.21
CA ILE A 170 7.47 4.46 -2.20
C ILE A 170 8.51 5.27 -2.97
N HIS A 171 8.70 4.94 -4.24
CA HIS A 171 9.81 5.51 -5.00
C HIS A 171 9.52 5.82 -6.46
N HIS A 172 10.34 6.70 -7.03
CA HIS A 172 10.22 7.17 -8.42
C HIS A 172 8.83 7.75 -8.71
N THR A 173 8.30 8.55 -7.78
CA THR A 173 6.98 9.19 -7.91
C THR A 173 7.12 10.68 -8.13
N SER A 174 6.09 11.34 -8.66
CA SER A 174 6.09 12.82 -8.82
C SER A 174 4.90 13.49 -8.14
N GLY A 175 3.98 12.73 -7.55
CA GLY A 175 2.80 13.23 -6.87
C GLY A 175 2.02 12.11 -6.18
N ARG A 176 1.01 12.50 -5.41
CA ARG A 176 0.06 11.59 -4.74
C ARG A 176 0.74 10.42 -4.04
N ALA A 177 1.75 10.70 -3.23
CA ALA A 177 2.50 9.69 -2.50
C ALA A 177 2.48 9.96 -0.99
N PRO A 178 1.30 9.95 -0.32
CA PRO A 178 -0.07 9.77 -0.84
C PRO A 178 -0.84 11.10 -1.03
N LYS A 179 -1.94 11.06 -1.80
CA LYS A 179 -3.03 12.05 -1.69
C LYS A 179 -4.03 11.60 -0.62
N VAL A 180 -4.42 12.49 0.28
CA VAL A 180 -5.40 12.25 1.35
C VAL A 180 -6.53 13.27 1.28
N GLY A 181 -7.77 12.83 1.53
CA GLY A 181 -8.90 13.74 1.61
C GLY A 181 -10.18 13.05 2.06
N ALA A 182 -11.30 13.70 1.76
CA ALA A 182 -12.65 13.34 2.22
C ALA A 182 -12.73 13.24 3.75
N ASN A 183 -12.81 12.04 4.33
CA ASN A 183 -12.79 11.88 5.78
C ASN A 183 -11.93 10.66 6.13
N THR A 184 -10.71 10.71 5.60
CA THR A 184 -9.66 9.73 5.84
C THR A 184 -8.75 10.21 6.96
N LEU A 185 -8.62 9.41 8.01
CA LEU A 185 -7.57 9.52 9.01
C LEU A 185 -6.40 8.62 8.60
N LEU A 186 -5.27 9.23 8.27
CA LEU A 186 -4.05 8.53 7.90
C LEU A 186 -3.03 8.51 9.05
N HIS A 187 -2.54 7.32 9.37
CA HIS A 187 -1.33 7.08 10.15
C HIS A 187 -0.22 6.61 9.23
N ALA A 188 0.72 7.50 8.90
CA ALA A 188 1.87 7.19 8.05
C ALA A 188 3.11 6.98 8.93
N VAL A 189 3.53 5.72 9.07
CA VAL A 189 4.54 5.31 10.04
C VAL A 189 5.66 4.46 9.41
N ASN A 190 6.91 4.84 9.62
CA ASN A 190 8.08 4.07 9.12
C ASN A 190 8.08 3.71 7.63
N ASN A 191 7.56 4.59 6.77
CA ASN A 191 7.69 4.43 5.33
C ASN A 191 9.00 5.06 4.82
N TYR A 192 9.50 4.53 3.72
CA TYR A 192 10.64 5.10 3.00
C TYR A 192 10.16 5.70 1.69
N PHE A 193 10.27 7.02 1.59
CA PHE A 193 10.02 7.80 0.39
C PHE A 193 11.36 8.12 -0.28
N TYR A 194 11.53 7.69 -1.52
CA TYR A 194 12.81 7.82 -2.23
C TYR A 194 12.61 8.29 -3.66
N ASP A 195 13.43 9.24 -4.11
CA ASP A 195 13.45 9.72 -5.50
C ASP A 195 12.07 10.21 -5.97
N ASN A 196 11.74 11.43 -5.57
CA ASN A 196 10.50 12.10 -5.96
C ASN A 196 10.79 13.51 -6.46
N THR A 197 10.46 13.75 -7.72
CA THR A 197 10.78 14.98 -8.46
C THR A 197 9.77 16.11 -8.27
N GLY A 198 8.64 15.83 -7.61
CA GLY A 198 7.53 16.75 -7.38
C GLY A 198 7.22 16.88 -5.89
N HIS A 199 6.14 16.22 -5.46
CA HIS A 199 5.74 16.17 -4.06
C HIS A 199 5.31 14.77 -3.62
N ALA A 200 5.42 14.50 -2.31
CA ALA A 200 4.92 13.28 -1.70
C ALA A 200 3.48 13.45 -1.18
N PHE A 201 3.31 14.04 0.01
CA PHE A 201 2.00 14.22 0.64
C PHE A 201 1.21 15.35 -0.02
N GLU A 202 -0.04 15.08 -0.40
CA GLU A 202 -1.00 16.05 -0.90
C GLU A 202 -2.33 15.89 -0.15
N GLY A 203 -3.07 16.98 0.07
CA GLY A 203 -4.39 16.90 0.67
C GLY A 203 -5.12 18.23 0.69
N ASP A 204 -6.45 18.14 0.56
CA ASP A 204 -7.33 19.30 0.70
C ASP A 204 -7.60 19.61 2.19
N ASN A 205 -8.51 20.55 2.45
CA ASN A 205 -8.86 21.00 3.80
C ASN A 205 -9.46 19.92 4.71
N THR A 206 -9.79 18.75 4.16
CA THR A 206 -10.36 17.62 4.90
C THR A 206 -9.33 16.57 5.30
N ALA A 207 -8.12 16.63 4.75
CA ALA A 207 -7.06 15.66 5.06
C ALA A 207 -6.70 15.66 6.55
N MET A 208 -6.52 14.48 7.14
CA MET A 208 -6.10 14.30 8.53
C MET A 208 -4.96 13.30 8.59
N ILE A 209 -3.75 13.78 8.88
CA ILE A 209 -2.53 12.97 8.76
C ILE A 209 -1.68 13.08 10.03
N VAL A 210 -1.28 11.94 10.55
CA VAL A 210 -0.19 11.81 11.54
C VAL A 210 0.95 11.06 10.86
N ALA A 211 2.12 11.71 10.76
CA ALA A 211 3.31 11.14 10.14
C ALA A 211 4.47 11.06 11.14
N GLU A 212 5.00 9.87 11.37
CA GLU A 212 6.08 9.63 12.32
C GLU A 212 7.07 8.56 11.82
N GLY A 213 8.35 8.71 12.17
CA GLY A 213 9.37 7.71 11.88
C GLY A 213 9.60 7.42 10.40
N ASN A 214 9.16 8.27 9.47
CA ASN A 214 9.37 8.08 8.03
C ASN A 214 10.74 8.63 7.60
N VAL A 215 11.26 8.14 6.48
CA VAL A 215 12.45 8.69 5.81
C VAL A 215 12.03 9.27 4.46
N PHE A 216 12.51 10.48 4.17
CA PHE A 216 12.42 11.12 2.87
C PHE A 216 13.82 11.34 2.34
N GLN A 217 14.14 10.73 1.20
CA GLN A 217 15.44 10.84 0.56
C GLN A 217 15.26 11.22 -0.90
N ASN A 218 15.88 12.32 -1.33
CA ASN A 218 15.73 12.87 -2.68
C ASN A 218 14.25 13.16 -3.04
N VAL A 219 13.49 13.67 -2.08
CA VAL A 219 12.07 14.05 -2.25
C VAL A 219 11.99 15.57 -2.30
N LYS A 220 11.70 16.13 -3.48
CA LYS A 220 11.69 17.59 -3.70
C LYS A 220 10.82 18.33 -2.69
N ALA A 221 9.58 17.87 -2.49
CA ALA A 221 8.70 18.36 -1.42
C ALA A 221 8.04 17.19 -0.68
N ALA A 222 8.40 16.97 0.59
CA ALA A 222 7.71 15.95 1.39
C ALA A 222 6.23 16.29 1.60
N LEU A 223 5.88 17.58 1.66
CA LEU A 223 4.51 18.07 1.74
C LEU A 223 4.28 19.09 0.63
N ASP A 224 3.23 18.89 -0.16
CA ASP A 224 2.80 19.83 -1.19
C ASP A 224 2.50 21.22 -0.60
N SER A 225 2.86 22.28 -1.32
CA SER A 225 2.72 23.65 -0.83
C SER A 225 1.27 24.12 -0.74
N SER A 226 0.35 23.47 -1.45
CA SER A 226 -1.09 23.74 -1.40
C SER A 226 -1.84 22.93 -0.34
N PHE A 227 -1.13 22.12 0.47
CA PHE A 227 -1.75 21.31 1.52
C PHE A 227 -2.56 22.18 2.50
N ALA A 228 -3.86 21.90 2.60
CA ALA A 228 -4.79 22.71 3.38
C ALA A 228 -5.39 21.99 4.59
N GLY A 229 -5.08 20.70 4.78
CA GLY A 229 -5.66 19.86 5.81
C GLY A 229 -5.01 20.00 7.19
N LYS A 230 -5.31 19.05 8.07
CA LYS A 230 -4.69 18.91 9.38
C LYS A 230 -3.53 17.92 9.29
N PHE A 231 -2.35 18.35 9.72
CA PHE A 231 -1.14 17.52 9.72
C PHE A 231 -0.43 17.59 11.07
N PHE A 232 -0.04 16.44 11.61
CA PHE A 232 0.91 16.31 12.71
C PHE A 232 2.16 15.61 12.19
N ALA A 233 3.24 16.38 12.01
CA ALA A 233 4.46 15.96 11.33
C ALA A 233 5.54 15.40 12.28
N SER A 234 5.18 15.16 13.54
CA SER A 234 6.10 14.75 14.60
C SER A 234 7.35 15.64 14.65
N PRO A 235 7.19 16.97 14.86
CA PRO A 235 8.18 17.98 14.48
C PRO A 235 9.41 18.02 15.40
N ASP A 236 9.26 17.67 16.67
CA ASP A 236 10.33 17.71 17.67
C ASP A 236 10.00 16.79 18.85
N THR A 237 11.02 16.43 19.63
CA THR A 237 10.89 15.45 20.72
C THR A 237 9.95 15.90 21.84
N ASN A 238 9.75 17.21 22.05
CA ASN A 238 8.84 17.71 23.08
C ASN A 238 7.40 17.68 22.61
N THR A 239 7.10 18.20 21.42
CA THR A 239 5.76 18.16 20.82
C THR A 239 5.29 16.71 20.65
N ASN A 240 6.21 15.80 20.32
CA ASN A 240 5.90 14.38 20.10
C ASN A 240 5.42 13.63 21.36
N LYS A 241 5.64 14.18 22.57
CA LYS A 241 5.10 13.62 23.83
C LYS A 241 3.57 13.62 23.84
N ALA A 242 2.93 14.51 23.08
CA ALA A 242 1.47 14.57 22.96
C ALA A 242 0.86 13.27 22.40
N CYS A 243 1.64 12.47 21.66
CA CYS A 243 1.18 11.20 21.12
C CYS A 243 0.96 10.13 22.19
N ALA A 244 1.64 10.18 23.34
CA ALA A 244 1.62 9.11 24.33
C ALA A 244 0.20 8.73 24.77
N ALA A 245 -0.64 9.73 25.05
CA ALA A 245 -2.00 9.51 25.53
C ALA A 245 -2.93 8.88 24.49
N ALA A 246 -2.72 9.16 23.20
CA ALA A 246 -3.63 8.75 22.14
C ALA A 246 -3.13 7.58 21.29
N LEU A 247 -1.82 7.47 21.10
CA LEU A 247 -1.17 6.46 20.26
C LEU A 247 -0.49 5.36 21.09
N GLY A 248 -0.27 5.59 22.39
CA GLY A 248 0.41 4.65 23.29
C GLY A 248 1.94 4.76 23.27
N HIS A 249 2.50 5.70 22.50
CA HIS A 249 3.94 6.01 22.45
C HIS A 249 4.19 7.49 22.16
N ASN A 250 5.38 7.98 22.50
CA ASN A 250 5.85 9.27 22.01
C ASN A 250 6.15 9.15 20.52
N CYS A 251 5.64 10.08 19.70
CA CYS A 251 5.82 10.00 18.25
C CYS A 251 7.30 10.04 17.85
N GLN A 252 7.65 9.30 16.80
CA GLN A 252 9.01 9.25 16.27
C GLN A 252 9.27 10.38 15.27
N LEU A 253 10.44 11.02 15.36
CA LEU A 253 10.87 12.02 14.38
C LEU A 253 10.94 11.41 12.98
N ASN A 254 10.59 12.19 11.96
CA ASN A 254 10.87 11.86 10.57
C ASN A 254 12.32 12.28 10.22
N ALA A 255 12.94 11.63 9.24
CA ALA A 255 14.28 11.95 8.75
C ALA A 255 14.25 12.42 7.29
N TYR A 256 15.15 13.35 6.95
CA TYR A 256 15.20 14.00 5.64
C TYR A 256 16.64 14.01 5.12
N GLY A 257 16.87 13.47 3.93
CA GLY A 257 18.11 13.58 3.19
C GLY A 257 17.85 14.20 1.82
N SER A 258 18.52 15.31 1.49
CA SER A 258 18.32 16.04 0.21
C SER A 258 16.84 16.23 -0.15
N SER A 259 16.01 16.57 0.84
CA SER A 259 14.55 16.59 0.70
C SER A 259 13.93 17.80 1.39
N GLY A 260 12.77 18.24 0.90
CA GLY A 260 11.91 19.15 1.65
C GLY A 260 11.39 18.50 2.93
N SER A 261 11.17 19.28 4.00
CA SER A 261 10.64 18.76 5.27
C SER A 261 9.11 18.76 5.30
N LEU A 262 8.52 17.86 6.09
CA LEU A 262 7.09 17.97 6.44
C LEU A 262 6.88 19.20 7.33
N LYS A 263 5.63 19.67 7.39
CA LYS A 263 5.20 20.75 8.29
C LYS A 263 3.87 20.36 8.94
N GLY A 264 3.65 20.83 10.17
CA GLY A 264 2.38 20.65 10.88
C GLY A 264 2.56 20.15 12.31
N THR A 265 1.85 20.81 13.23
CA THR A 265 1.90 20.55 14.69
C THR A 265 0.50 20.28 15.25
N ASN A 266 -0.48 19.93 14.40
CA ASN A 266 -1.89 19.86 14.80
C ASN A 266 -2.17 18.63 15.69
N THR A 267 -2.04 18.81 17.01
CA THR A 267 -2.27 17.76 18.01
C THR A 267 -3.74 17.37 18.15
N ALA A 268 -4.69 18.19 17.69
CA ALA A 268 -6.12 17.86 17.79
C ALA A 268 -6.50 16.60 16.98
N ILE A 269 -5.71 16.24 15.96
CA ILE A 269 -5.89 14.99 15.20
C ILE A 269 -5.66 13.76 16.09
N LEU A 270 -4.74 13.84 17.07
CA LEU A 270 -4.34 12.71 17.90
C LEU A 270 -5.53 12.11 18.66
N ALA A 271 -6.48 12.94 19.11
CA ALA A 271 -7.70 12.47 19.78
C ALA A 271 -8.52 11.46 18.93
N LYS A 272 -8.40 11.51 17.59
CA LYS A 272 -9.08 10.57 16.69
C LYS A 272 -8.48 9.16 16.72
N PHE A 273 -7.35 8.94 17.39
CA PHE A 273 -6.75 7.62 17.57
C PHE A 273 -7.23 6.91 18.84
N SER A 274 -7.89 7.61 19.75
CA SER A 274 -8.36 7.04 21.01
C SER A 274 -9.29 5.84 20.78
N GLY A 275 -9.02 4.74 21.51
CA GLY A 275 -9.76 3.48 21.40
C GLY A 275 -9.54 2.70 20.11
N LYS A 276 -8.56 3.09 19.26
CA LYS A 276 -8.23 2.40 18.01
C LYS A 276 -6.95 1.59 18.16
N ASN A 277 -6.79 0.57 17.29
CA ASN A 277 -5.52 -0.12 17.15
C ASN A 277 -4.55 0.79 16.40
N VAL A 278 -3.46 1.17 17.06
CA VAL A 278 -2.39 2.01 16.50
C VAL A 278 -1.19 1.14 16.18
N ALA A 279 -0.54 1.38 15.04
CA ALA A 279 0.65 0.64 14.66
C ALA A 279 1.87 1.13 15.47
N SER A 280 2.78 0.21 15.78
CA SER A 280 4.04 0.56 16.43
C SER A 280 4.92 1.44 15.52
N ALA A 281 5.66 2.37 16.12
CA ALA A 281 6.59 3.26 15.43
C ALA A 281 8.04 3.04 15.92
N GLY A 282 8.94 2.77 14.99
CA GLY A 282 10.39 2.71 15.20
C GLY A 282 11.09 4.03 14.81
N LEU A 283 12.40 4.10 15.06
CA LEU A 283 13.23 5.23 14.62
C LEU A 283 13.19 5.38 13.10
N ALA A 284 13.22 6.63 12.60
CA ALA A 284 13.24 6.85 11.16
C ALA A 284 14.38 6.12 10.44
N THR A 285 15.56 6.03 11.05
CA THR A 285 16.72 5.34 10.47
C THR A 285 16.48 3.88 10.12
N THR A 286 15.46 3.22 10.67
CA THR A 286 15.13 1.82 10.31
C THR A 286 14.17 1.71 9.13
N ALA A 287 13.53 2.81 8.71
CA ALA A 287 12.54 2.78 7.63
C ALA A 287 13.18 2.49 6.25
N ASN A 288 14.45 2.85 6.04
CA ASN A 288 15.19 2.55 4.80
C ASN A 288 15.36 1.04 4.54
N ASN A 289 15.23 0.19 5.56
CA ASN A 289 15.19 -1.26 5.40
C ASN A 289 14.02 -1.73 4.53
N ALA A 290 13.03 -0.86 4.26
CA ALA A 290 11.97 -1.14 3.29
C ALA A 290 12.52 -1.49 1.90
N VAL A 291 13.72 -1.02 1.51
CA VAL A 291 14.36 -1.42 0.24
C VAL A 291 14.52 -2.94 0.14
N THR A 292 14.89 -3.61 1.24
CA THR A 292 15.08 -5.06 1.29
C THR A 292 13.84 -5.82 1.71
N ASN A 293 12.94 -5.20 2.47
CA ASN A 293 11.85 -5.91 3.17
C ASN A 293 10.46 -5.64 2.58
N ALA A 294 10.27 -4.56 1.79
CA ALA A 294 8.99 -4.21 1.21
C ALA A 294 8.88 -4.70 -0.24
N GLY A 295 7.74 -5.27 -0.59
CA GLY A 295 7.43 -5.74 -1.94
C GLY A 295 7.32 -7.26 -2.09
N PHE A 296 7.03 -7.68 -3.31
CA PHE A 296 6.85 -9.08 -3.67
C PHE A 296 8.16 -9.87 -3.51
N GLY A 297 8.06 -11.09 -2.97
CA GLY A 297 9.18 -12.01 -2.77
C GLY A 297 10.01 -11.74 -1.51
N LYS A 298 9.58 -10.81 -0.65
CA LYS A 298 10.29 -10.38 0.56
C LYS A 298 9.53 -10.68 1.87
N ILE A 299 8.53 -11.56 1.80
CA ILE A 299 7.73 -12.02 2.96
C ILE A 299 8.31 -13.24 3.65
#